data_AF-A0A525W9N0-F1
#
_entry.id   AF-A0A525W9N0-F1
#
_cell.length_a   1.000
_cell.length_b   1.000
_cell.length_c   1.000
_cell.angle_alpha   90.00
_cell.angle_beta   90.00
_cell.angle_gamma   90.00
#
_symmetry.space_group_name_H-M   'P 1'
#
loop_
_entity.id
_entity.type
_entity.pdbx_description
1 polymer ?
#
loop_
_entity_poly.entity_id
_entity_poly.type
_entity_poly.pdbx_seq_one_letter_code
_entity_poly.pdbx_strand_id
1 'polypeptide(L)' 'MNGREKVVPKNGRVERFIGTVKRALAAESITDEREVTRTLREIRTWYNHERPHDHLQGRTPAEVWAGIDVFAAKPG' A
#
# COMPACT_ATOMS: atom_id res chain seq x y z
N MET A 1 30.32 -2.81 -26.56
CA MET A 1 29.54 -3.24 -25.37
C MET A 1 28.61 -2.09 -25.01
N ASN A 2 27.30 -2.23 -25.26
CA ASN A 2 26.35 -1.16 -24.97
C ASN A 2 25.60 -1.50 -23.68
N GLY A 3 26.02 -0.88 -22.58
CA GLY A 3 25.41 -1.06 -21.26
C GLY A 3 24.04 -0.40 -21.24
N ARG A 4 22.97 -1.20 -21.29
CA ARG A 4 21.63 -0.69 -21.02
C ARG A 4 21.57 -0.31 -19.55
N GLU A 5 21.58 0.99 -19.29
CA GLU A 5 21.22 1.55 -17.99
C GLU A 5 19.84 1.03 -17.61
N LYS A 6 19.75 0.26 -16.53
CA LYS A 6 18.47 -0.24 -16.00
C LYS A 6 17.71 0.99 -15.51
N VAL A 7 16.76 1.49 -16.30
CA VAL A 7 15.83 2.52 -15.85
C VAL A 7 15.03 1.94 -14.70
N VAL A 8 15.36 2.36 -13.48
CA VAL A 8 14.63 1.97 -12.28
C VAL A 8 13.26 2.65 -12.35
N PRO A 9 12.13 1.92 -12.33
CA PRO A 9 10.82 2.54 -12.41
C PRO A 9 10.64 3.48 -11.22
N LYS A 10 10.54 4.79 -11.49
CA LYS A 10 10.38 5.83 -10.46
C LYS A 10 9.11 5.62 -9.61
N ASN A 11 8.16 4.83 -10.11
CA ASN A 11 6.81 4.68 -9.59
C ASN A 11 6.52 3.29 -8.99
N GLY A 12 7.51 2.44 -8.76
CA GLY A 12 7.27 1.06 -8.30
C GLY A 12 6.47 0.93 -6.98
N ARG A 13 6.48 1.95 -6.12
CA ARG A 13 5.64 1.99 -4.91
C ARG A 13 4.16 2.22 -5.24
N VAL A 14 3.86 3.20 -6.10
CA VAL A 14 2.47 3.49 -6.49
C VAL A 14 1.90 2.35 -7.35
N GLU A 15 2.71 1.72 -8.19
CA GLU A 15 2.29 0.55 -8.98
C GLU A 15 1.91 -0.64 -8.09
N ARG A 16 2.70 -0.94 -7.05
CA ARG A 16 2.37 -1.98 -6.06
C ARG A 16 1.10 -1.66 -5.29
N PHE A 17 0.90 -0.39 -4.91
CA PHE A 17 -0.32 0.07 -4.26
C PHE A 17 -1.54 -0.17 -5.17
N ILE A 18 -1.50 0.32 -6.42
CA ILE A 18 -2.59 0.14 -7.40
C ILE A 18 -2.90 -1.34 -7.60
N GLY A 19 -1.88 -2.19 -7.75
CA GLY A 19 -2.06 -3.63 -7.90
C GLY A 19 -2.74 -4.27 -6.67
N THR A 20 -2.47 -3.78 -5.47
CA THR A 20 -3.11 -4.27 -4.23
C THR A 20 -4.58 -3.87 -4.17
N VAL A 21 -4.91 -2.61 -4.47
CA VAL A 21 -6.30 -2.12 -4.51
C VAL A 21 -7.11 -2.90 -5.55
N LYS A 22 -6.56 -3.11 -6.76
CA LYS A 22 -7.24 -3.89 -7.80
C LYS A 22 -7.56 -5.33 -7.37
N ARG A 23 -6.63 -6.00 -6.69
CA ARG A 23 -6.87 -7.36 -6.18
C ARG A 23 -7.93 -7.40 -5.08
N ALA A 24 -7.92 -6.42 -4.18
CA ALA A 24 -8.94 -6.32 -3.14
C ALA A 24 -10.33 -6.08 -3.75
N LEU A 25 -10.45 -5.16 -4.71
CA LEU A 25 -11.70 -4.93 -5.44
C LEU A 25 -12.19 -6.18 -6.19
N ALA A 26 -11.28 -6.94 -6.80
CA ALA A 26 -11.64 -8.14 -7.56
C ALA A 26 -12.19 -9.28 -6.69
N ALA A 27 -12.03 -9.22 -5.36
CA ALA A 27 -12.59 -10.19 -4.42
C ALA A 27 -14.05 -9.88 -4.04
N GLU A 28 -14.54 -8.69 -4.36
CA GLU A 28 -15.85 -8.20 -3.93
C GLU A 28 -16.91 -8.36 -5.02
N SER A 29 -18.15 -8.70 -4.62
CA SER A 29 -19.31 -8.75 -5.52
C SER A 29 -19.98 -7.38 -5.59
N ILE A 30 -19.47 -6.51 -6.46
CA ILE A 30 -19.94 -5.13 -6.58
C ILE A 30 -21.03 -5.04 -7.66
N THR A 31 -22.21 -4.55 -7.30
CA THR A 31 -23.39 -4.50 -8.18
C THR A 31 -23.76 -3.09 -8.63
N ASP A 32 -23.32 -2.05 -7.91
CA ASP A 32 -23.56 -0.66 -8.27
C ASP A 32 -22.45 0.32 -7.83
N GLU A 33 -22.57 1.59 -8.22
CA GLU A 33 -21.61 2.67 -7.92
C GLU A 33 -21.48 2.99 -6.43
N ARG A 34 -22.57 2.88 -5.66
CA ARG A 34 -22.56 3.12 -4.22
C ARG A 34 -21.73 2.04 -3.53
N GLU A 35 -21.86 0.80 -3.99
CA GLU A 35 -21.04 -0.31 -3.52
C GLU A 35 -19.57 -0.12 -3.89
N VAL A 36 -19.23 0.28 -5.13
CA VAL A 36 -17.84 0.64 -5.49
C VAL A 36 -17.27 1.67 -4.50
N THR A 37 -18.03 2.73 -4.24
CA THR A 37 -17.59 3.83 -3.36
C THR A 37 -17.40 3.36 -1.93
N ARG A 38 -18.31 2.52 -1.41
CA ARG A 38 -18.20 1.92 -0.08
C ARG A 38 -16.96 1.03 0.01
N THR A 39 -16.81 0.10 -0.93
CA THR A 39 -15.69 -0.83 -0.97
C THR A 39 -14.34 -0.11 -1.09
N LEU A 40 -14.25 0.96 -1.88
CA LEU A 40 -13.03 1.76 -1.95
C LEU A 40 -12.67 2.42 -0.61
N ARG A 41 -13.67 2.86 0.17
CA ARG A 41 -13.43 3.40 1.52
C ARG A 41 -12.95 2.31 2.48
N GLU A 42 -13.56 1.14 2.42
CA GLU A 42 -13.16 -0.03 3.23
C GLU A 42 -11.72 -0.45 2.90
N ILE A 43 -11.38 -0.59 1.62
CA ILE A 43 -10.02 -0.90 1.16
C ILE A 43 -9.02 0.17 1.63
N ARG A 44 -9.39 1.45 1.58
CA ARG A 44 -8.54 2.54 2.08
C ARG A 44 -8.29 2.41 3.57
N THR A 45 -9.32 2.13 4.36
CA THR A 45 -9.20 1.93 5.81
C THR A 45 -8.29 0.73 6.09
N TRP A 46 -8.61 -0.41 5.51
CA TRP A 46 -7.82 -1.64 5.64
C TRP A 46 -6.34 -1.41 5.29
N TYR A 47 -6.05 -0.86 4.10
CA TYR A 47 -4.68 -0.71 3.63
C TYR A 47 -3.84 0.22 4.52
N ASN A 48 -4.44 1.32 5.01
CA ASN A 48 -3.71 2.35 5.74
C ASN A 48 -3.67 2.12 7.26
N HIS A 49 -4.67 1.44 7.83
CA HIS A 49 -4.86 1.36 9.28
C HIS A 49 -4.89 -0.05 9.86
N GLU A 50 -5.08 -1.08 9.05
CA GLU A 50 -5.25 -2.46 9.56
C GLU A 50 -4.23 -3.43 8.97
N ARG A 51 -3.76 -3.17 7.74
CA ARG A 51 -2.83 -4.04 7.04
C ARG A 51 -1.40 -3.75 7.49
N PRO A 52 -0.72 -4.69 8.17
CA PRO A 52 0.71 -4.57 8.43
C PRO A 52 1.50 -4.72 7.12
N HIS A 53 2.62 -4.01 6.99
CA HIS A 53 3.49 -4.13 5.82
C HIS A 53 4.91 -4.51 6.24
N ASP A 54 5.47 -5.55 5.61
CA ASP A 54 6.81 -6.06 5.92
C ASP A 54 7.89 -4.97 5.77
N HIS A 55 7.79 -4.15 4.73
CA HIS A 55 8.73 -3.05 4.49
C HIS A 55 8.58 -1.87 5.48
N LEU A 56 7.58 -1.93 6.35
CA LEU A 56 7.34 -1.00 7.47
C LEU A 56 7.55 -1.71 8.82
N GLN A 57 8.25 -2.85 8.83
CA GLN A 57 8.48 -3.66 10.04
C GLN A 57 7.17 -4.10 10.72
N GLY A 58 6.17 -4.47 9.92
CA GLY A 58 4.86 -4.90 10.42
C GLY A 58 3.93 -3.74 10.83
N ARG A 59 4.35 -2.49 10.67
CA ARG A 59 3.50 -1.32 10.93
C ARG A 59 2.62 -0.98 9.73
N THR A 60 1.56 -0.24 10.00
CA THR A 60 0.62 0.30 9.02
C THR A 60 1.14 1.64 8.47
N PRO A 61 0.71 2.05 7.26
CA PRO A 61 1.08 3.35 6.70
C PRO A 61 0.68 4.52 7.61
N ALA A 62 -0.48 4.44 8.27
CA ALA A 62 -0.94 5.48 9.19
C ALA A 62 -0.04 5.62 10.41
N GLU A 63 0.42 4.50 10.99
CA GLU A 63 1.37 4.50 12.12
C GLU A 63 2.68 5.20 11.74
N VAL A 64 3.24 4.89 10.56
CA VAL A 64 4.46 5.53 10.07
C VAL A 64 4.26 7.03 9.82
N TRP A 65 3.12 7.40 9.22
CA TRP A 65 2.82 8.79 8.86
C TRP A 65 2.55 9.67 10.09
N ALA A 66 1.98 9.12 11.16
CA ALA A 66 1.69 9.83 12.41
C ALA A 66 2.94 10.26 13.18
N GLY A 67 4.14 10.05 12.65
CA GLY A 67 5.40 10.43 13.30
C GLY A 67 5.90 9.42 14.32
N ILE A 68 5.35 8.20 14.32
CA ILE A 68 6.04 7.07 14.95
C ILE A 68 7.27 6.82 14.08
N ASP A 69 8.43 7.20 14.58
CA ASP A 69 9.68 6.91 13.89
C ASP A 69 9.88 5.39 13.89
N VAL A 70 9.62 4.80 12.72
CA VAL A 70 9.79 3.35 12.49
C VAL A 70 11.24 2.91 12.37
N PHE A 71 12.16 3.88 12.39
CA PHE A 71 13.59 3.70 12.42
C PHE A 71 14.20 4.11 13.77
N ALA A 72 13.45 4.78 14.66
CA ALA A 72 13.92 5.17 16.01
C ALA A 72 14.18 3.98 16.94
N ALA A 73 13.60 2.81 16.66
CA ALA A 73 13.93 1.59 17.38
C ALA A 73 15.02 0.79 16.65
N LYS A 74 16.26 1.28 16.74
CA LYS A 74 17.39 0.42 17.07
C LYS A 74 18.32 1.12 18.06
N PRO A 75 18.23 0.73 19.34
CA PRO A 75 19.41 0.57 20.18
C PRO A 75 19.58 -0.91 20.53
N GLY A 76 20.73 -1.49 20.16
CA GLY A 76 21.16 -2.85 20.49
C GLY A 76 21.39 -3.73 19.28
#